data_AF-A0A2E5U7H3-F1
#
_entry.id   AF-A0A2E5U7H3-F1
#
_cell.length_a   1.000
_cell.length_b   1.000
_cell.length_c   1.000
_cell.angle_alpha   90.00
_cell.angle_beta   90.00
_cell.angle_gamma   90.00
#
_symmetry.space_group_name_H-M   'P 1'
#
loop_
_entity.id
_entity.type
_entity.pdbx_description
1 polymer ?
#
loop_
_entity_poly.entity_id
_entity_poly.type
_entity_poly.pdbx_seq_one_letter_code
_entity_poly.pdbx_strand_id
1 'polypeptide(L)' 'MLDPTSFSGLLAEYGRAIGWSIAAAIGFSFGVGLALKVFDWLSTGIDEWEEIKKGNMGVAYIFVALIVMVGVLVYKVI' A
#
# COMPACT_ATOMS: atom_id res chain seq x y z
N MET A 1 15.33 2.34 31.37
CA MET A 1 13.91 2.18 30.99
C MET A 1 13.22 3.46 31.47
N LEU A 2 12.69 4.28 30.57
CA LEU A 2 11.83 5.40 31.01
C LEU A 2 10.61 4.78 31.68
N ASP A 3 10.21 5.30 32.82
CA ASP A 3 9.01 4.82 33.51
C ASP A 3 7.81 5.03 32.57
N PRO A 4 7.11 3.96 32.13
CA PRO A 4 6.04 4.05 31.14
C PRO A 4 4.85 4.88 31.64
N THR A 5 4.73 5.10 32.95
CA THR A 5 3.67 5.92 33.55
C THR A 5 4.07 7.38 33.73
N SER A 6 5.35 7.71 33.55
CA SER A 6 5.83 9.08 33.59
C SER A 6 5.43 9.86 32.33
N PHE A 7 5.22 11.17 32.48
CA PHE A 7 4.87 12.05 31.35
C PHE A 7 5.91 11.96 30.20
N SER A 8 7.20 11.88 30.53
CA SER A 8 8.27 11.70 29.55
C SER A 8 8.26 10.32 28.90
N GLY A 9 7.89 9.27 29.65
CA GLY A 9 7.67 7.92 29.12
C GLY A 9 6.55 7.88 28.09
N LEU A 10 5.39 8.46 28.41
CA LEU A 10 4.24 8.55 27.50
C LEU A 10 4.58 9.31 26.21
N LEU A 11 5.26 10.46 26.31
CA LEU A 11 5.70 11.22 25.14
C LEU A 11 6.66 10.42 24.25
N ALA A 12 7.58 9.66 24.85
CA ALA A 12 8.50 8.80 24.12
C ALA A 12 7.76 7.63 23.43
N GLU A 13 6.74 7.05 24.06
CA GLU A 13 5.90 6.01 23.46
C GLU A 13 5.10 6.53 22.27
N TYR A 14 4.45 7.69 22.40
CA TYR A 14 3.73 8.31 21.29
C TYR A 14 4.67 8.67 20.14
N GLY A 15 5.84 9.24 20.44
CA GLY A 15 6.85 9.55 19.43
C GLY A 15 7.31 8.31 18.67
N ARG A 16 7.53 7.20 19.39
CA ARG A 16 7.86 5.90 18.77
C ARG A 16 6.70 5.34 17.95
N ALA A 17 5.47 5.41 18.45
CA ALA A 17 4.28 4.93 17.73
C ALA A 17 4.07 5.69 16.42
N ILE A 18 4.20 7.01 16.45
CA ILE A 18 4.15 7.86 15.25
C ILE A 18 5.31 7.54 14.30
N GLY A 19 6.52 7.33 14.83
CA GLY A 19 7.66 6.93 14.01
C GLY A 19 7.43 5.63 13.24
N TRP A 20 6.91 4.61 13.93
CA TRP A 20 6.59 3.32 13.29
C TRP A 20 5.41 3.40 12.33
N SER A 21 4.38 4.20 12.61
CA SER A 21 3.26 4.35 11.69
C SER A 21 3.67 5.04 10.39
N ILE A 22 4.54 6.06 10.46
CA ILE A 22 5.10 6.72 9.28
C ILE A 22 5.99 5.75 8.49
N ALA A 23 6.88 5.03 9.17
CA ALA A 23 7.75 4.06 8.51
C ALA A 23 6.94 2.97 7.78
N ALA A 24 5.90 2.45 8.44
CA ALA A 24 4.97 1.48 7.84
C ALA A 24 4.24 2.07 6.63
N ALA A 25 3.67 3.27 6.75
CA ALA A 25 2.94 3.94 5.67
C ALA A 25 3.83 4.13 4.42
N ILE A 26 5.08 4.57 4.61
CA ILE A 26 6.04 4.72 3.51
C ILE A 26 6.33 3.36 2.86
N GLY A 27 6.65 2.34 3.65
CA GLY A 27 6.93 0.98 3.16
C GLY A 27 5.76 0.40 2.34
N PHE A 28 4.54 0.54 2.83
CA PHE A 28 3.35 0.07 2.11
C PHE A 28 3.09 0.85 0.83
N SER A 29 3.25 2.18 0.84
CA SER A 29 3.07 2.98 -0.38
C SER A 29 4.03 2.57 -1.49
N PHE A 30 5.28 2.26 -1.14
CA PHE A 30 6.27 1.71 -2.05
C PHE A 30 5.88 0.31 -2.55
N GLY A 31 5.41 -0.57 -1.66
CA GLY A 31 4.98 -1.91 -2.04
C GLY A 31 3.80 -1.90 -3.02
N VAL A 32 2.80 -1.05 -2.79
CA VAL A 32 1.66 -0.86 -3.70
C VAL A 32 2.13 -0.33 -5.06
N GLY A 33 2.97 0.70 -5.06
CA GLY A 33 3.51 1.28 -6.31
C GLY A 33 4.35 0.28 -7.10
N LEU A 34 5.14 -0.57 -6.42
CA LEU A 34 5.91 -1.63 -7.06
C LEU A 34 5.01 -2.71 -7.67
N ALA A 35 3.94 -3.12 -6.97
CA ALA A 35 3.00 -4.12 -7.48
C ALA A 35 2.32 -3.65 -8.77
N LEU A 36 1.89 -2.38 -8.82
CA LEU A 36 1.34 -1.76 -10.03
C LEU A 36 2.37 -1.74 -11.16
N LYS A 37 3.60 -1.30 -10.88
CA LYS A 37 4.66 -1.23 -11.88
C LYS A 37 5.06 -2.61 -12.45
N VAL A 38 5.09 -3.63 -11.59
CA VAL A 38 5.36 -5.01 -12.04
C VAL A 38 4.21 -5.51 -12.92
N PHE A 39 2.96 -5.18 -12.57
CA PHE A 39 1.81 -5.51 -13.41
C PHE A 39 1.94 -4.88 -14.80
N ASP A 40 2.18 -3.57 -14.88
CA ASP A 40 2.37 -2.84 -16.16
C ASP A 40 3.50 -3.44 -17.01
N TRP A 41 4.57 -3.95 -16.38
CA TRP A 41 5.65 -4.65 -17.09
C TRP A 41 5.23 -6.01 -17.65
N LEU A 42 4.35 -6.73 -16.96
CA LEU A 42 3.84 -8.02 -17.43
C LEU A 42 2.82 -7.83 -18.57
N SER A 43 2.19 -6.66 -18.65
CA SER A 43 1.12 -6.35 -19.60
C SER A 43 1.55 -5.41 -20.76
N THR A 44 2.86 -5.30 -21.00
CA THR A 44 3.53 -4.49 -22.06
C THR A 44 2.92 -4.47 -23.48
N GLY A 45 2.00 -5.38 -23.82
CA GLY A 45 1.30 -5.39 -25.10
C GLY A 45 -0.06 -4.68 -25.13
N ILE A 46 -0.55 -4.17 -24.00
CA ILE A 46 -1.87 -3.53 -23.87
C ILE A 46 -1.73 -2.24 -23.07
N ASP A 47 -2.33 -1.14 -23.54
CA ASP A 47 -2.51 0.07 -22.73
C ASP A 47 -3.80 -0.08 -21.92
N GLU A 48 -3.68 -0.43 -20.64
CA GLU A 48 -4.82 -0.74 -19.77
C GLU A 48 -5.72 0.47 -19.58
N TRP A 49 -5.13 1.65 -19.44
CA TRP A 49 -5.86 2.89 -19.25
C TRP A 49 -6.63 3.27 -20.51
N GLU A 50 -6.07 3.03 -21.69
CA GLU A 50 -6.75 3.21 -22.96
C GLU A 50 -7.87 2.19 -23.16
N GLU A 51 -7.63 0.91 -22.85
CA GLU A 51 -8.63 -0.16 -22.94
C GLU A 51 -9.83 0.07 -22.01
N ILE A 52 -9.58 0.51 -20.77
CA ILE A 52 -10.64 0.87 -19.82
C ILE A 52 -11.46 2.06 -20.36
N LYS A 53 -10.81 3.08 -20.94
CA LYS A 53 -11.50 4.23 -21.57
C LYS A 53 -12.34 3.81 -22.78
N LYS A 54 -11.88 2.80 -23.54
CA LYS A 54 -12.63 2.20 -24.65
C LYS A 54 -13.81 1.33 -24.19
N GLY A 55 -13.97 1.11 -22.88
CA GLY A 55 -15.06 0.33 -22.31
C GLY A 55 -14.77 -1.15 -22.16
N ASN A 56 -13.50 -1.57 -22.23
CA ASN A 56 -13.11 -2.96 -22.03
C ASN A 56 -13.22 -3.34 -20.54
N MET A 57 -14.38 -3.87 -20.17
CA MET A 57 -14.68 -4.28 -18.79
C MET A 57 -13.76 -5.40 -18.29
N GLY A 58 -13.21 -6.24 -19.17
CA GLY A 58 -12.30 -7.33 -18.78
C GLY A 58 -11.02 -6.79 -18.15
N VAL A 59 -10.41 -5.79 -18.80
CA VAL A 59 -9.21 -5.11 -18.28
C VAL A 59 -9.53 -4.40 -16.96
N ALA A 60 -10.69 -3.73 -16.87
CA ALA A 60 -11.13 -3.09 -15.63
C ALA A 60 -11.24 -4.09 -14.46
N TYR A 61 -11.82 -5.28 -14.68
CA TYR A 61 -11.94 -6.30 -13.62
C TYR A 61 -10.58 -6.83 -13.16
N ILE A 62 -9.64 -7.04 -14.07
CA ILE A 62 -8.27 -7.47 -13.69
C ILE A 62 -7.60 -6.38 -12.84
N PHE A 63 -7.75 -5.12 -13.24
CA PHE A 63 -7.17 -3.99 -12.50
C PHE A 63 -7.77 -3.83 -11.10
N VAL A 64 -9.10 -3.98 -10.96
CA VAL A 64 -9.78 -3.98 -9.66
C VAL A 64 -9.33 -5.17 -8.81
N ALA A 65 -9.24 -6.37 -9.39
CA ALA A 65 -8.78 -7.55 -8.68
C ALA A 65 -7.34 -7.39 -8.15
N LEU A 66 -6.45 -6.78 -8.94
CA LEU A 66 -5.09 -6.43 -8.51
C LEU A 66 -5.10 -5.49 -7.29
N ILE A 67 -5.86 -4.38 -7.37
CA ILE A 67 -5.93 -3.39 -6.29
C ILE A 67 -6.50 -4.03 -5.01
N VAL A 68 -7.57 -4.82 -5.13
CA VAL A 68 -8.17 -5.53 -3.99
C VAL A 68 -7.17 -6.52 -3.38
N MET A 69 -6.48 -7.32 -4.20
CA MET A 69 -5.48 -8.27 -3.72
C MET A 69 -4.33 -7.57 -2.98
N VAL A 70 -3.81 -6.48 -3.53
CA VAL A 70 -2.76 -5.68 -2.87
C VAL A 70 -3.29 -5.11 -1.55
N GLY A 71 -4.51 -4.59 -1.53
CA GLY A 71 -5.16 -4.09 -0.31
C GLY A 71 -5.31 -5.17 0.77
N VAL A 72 -5.70 -6.39 0.40
CA VAL A 72 -5.80 -7.54 1.32
C VAL A 72 -4.43 -7.95 1.85
N LEU A 73 -3.40 -7.93 1.01
CA LEU A 73 -2.02 -8.20 1.44
C LEU A 73 -1.54 -7.17 2.46
N VAL A 74 -1.81 -5.89 2.24
CA VAL A 74 -1.48 -4.83 3.20
C VAL A 74 -2.24 -5.01 4.51
N TYR A 75 -3.56 -5.29 4.44
CA TYR A 75 -4.39 -5.53 5.61
C TYR A 75 -3.89 -6.69 6.47
N LYS A 76 -3.41 -7.78 5.85
CA LYS A 76 -2.87 -8.93 6.59
C LYS A 76 -1.60 -8.60 7.38
N VAL A 77 -0.81 -7.63 6.92
CA VAL A 77 0.50 -7.31 7.51
C VAL A 77 0.39 -6.34 8.69
N ILE A 78 -0.68 -5.54 8.74
CA ILE A 78 -0.99 -4.60 9.83
C ILE A 78 -1.69 -5.34 10.97
#